data_AF-A0A0B6X7W1-F1
#
_entry.id   AF-A0A0B6X7W1-F1
#
_cell.length_a   1.000
_cell.length_b   1.000
_cell.length_c   1.000
_cell.angle_alpha   90.00
_cell.angle_beta   90.00
_cell.angle_gamma   90.00
#
_symmetry.space_group_name_H-M   'P 1'
#
loop_
_entity.id
_entity.type
_entity.pdbx_description
1 polymer ?
#
loop_
_entity_poly.entity_id
_entity_poly.type
_entity_poly.pdbx_seq_one_letter_code
_entity_poly.pdbx_strand_id
1 'polypeptide(L)'
;MNKKLIRDYKKIENFNDINIGRDAILAFADSEQCIDNGNRYEEQFYGRRIRPHVLKYIDFSSPLTRDNILTYSAFAANRTLFTMNEMDFLMLPEMDKFIWEDYQKFYSDERFITSNAGIRLLEKYLFSFLNDEIIITENWNKERVKEYFFSFADESLKCSSLPSANAILTSTDPITTSKDWLIQLATDFLIESSPMARYASGSYGEIASSLFKIIIDELGYGDFSKHHATLYRDTLNSVNLNSTPHYYWQYYLNGSLLLANYYNMVTKDKRQFFRYIGAIYQAETSFITSCKIWRNALKEALPNINVKYFNEHCHIDIDHSRMVFEGLVSPAIDKYGQIAATEIIRGFEEACLISDISEQDFIRQIEWKDNAETYKHLHDRIIIKVKEAANKGIIPCVKITEPYNELSITHSHDSNELCHVKSGTMEFLNGFEKSTILNAGEGIIIEHNRLHGALIKSEYCDYEIYTIGDLTKWE
;
A
#
# COMPACT_ATOMS: atom_id res chain seq x y z
N MET A 1 44.43 11.84 27.74
CA MET A 1 43.36 11.10 28.45
C MET A 1 42.13 11.13 27.55
N ASN A 2 41.83 10.01 26.89
CA ASN A 2 40.74 9.89 25.92
C ASN A 2 39.41 9.98 26.68
N LYS A 3 38.73 11.13 26.62
CA LYS A 3 37.33 11.22 27.08
C LYS A 3 36.50 10.47 26.04
N LYS A 4 36.25 9.18 26.28
CA LYS A 4 35.18 8.44 25.62
C LYS A 4 33.95 9.34 25.61
N LEU A 5 33.40 9.61 24.42
CA LEU A 5 32.05 10.12 24.26
C LEU A 5 31.11 9.16 25.01
N ILE A 6 30.79 9.48 26.26
CA ILE A 6 29.69 8.84 26.96
C ILE A 6 28.46 9.45 26.29
N ARG A 7 27.75 8.67 25.46
CA ARG A 7 26.44 9.07 24.94
C ARG A 7 25.59 9.44 26.16
N ASP A 8 25.14 10.69 26.20
CA ASP A 8 24.23 11.16 27.25
C ASP A 8 22.87 10.53 26.97
N TYR A 9 22.57 9.41 27.63
CA TYR A 9 21.31 8.71 27.41
C TYR A 9 20.19 9.62 27.92
N LYS A 10 19.34 10.09 27.00
CA LYS A 10 18.11 10.81 27.36
C LYS A 10 17.30 9.88 28.26
N LYS A 11 17.10 10.26 29.52
CA LYS A 11 16.28 9.48 30.46
C LYS A 11 14.84 9.49 29.93
N ILE A 12 14.38 8.35 29.42
CA ILE A 12 13.00 8.18 28.99
C ILE A 12 12.15 7.88 30.23
N GLU A 13 11.33 8.84 30.64
CA GLU A 13 10.45 8.68 31.81
C GLU A 13 9.11 8.03 31.45
N ASN A 14 8.68 8.14 30.19
CA ASN A 14 7.42 7.60 29.70
C ASN A 14 7.55 7.09 28.26
N PHE A 15 7.50 5.77 28.07
CA PHE A 15 7.55 5.16 26.73
C PHE A 15 6.26 5.34 25.90
N ASN A 16 5.19 5.86 26.49
CA ASN A 16 4.00 6.29 25.76
C ASN A 16 4.10 7.74 25.24
N ASP A 17 5.22 8.43 25.46
CA ASP A 17 5.44 9.74 24.86
C ASP A 17 5.52 9.62 23.34
N ILE A 18 4.63 10.33 22.65
CA ILE A 18 4.55 10.35 21.19
C ILE A 18 5.86 10.80 20.54
N ASN A 19 6.63 11.65 21.22
CA ASN A 19 7.90 12.13 20.70
C ASN A 19 8.91 10.99 20.55
N ILE A 20 8.82 9.92 21.35
CA ILE A 20 9.69 8.75 21.19
C ILE A 20 9.38 8.03 19.88
N GLY A 21 8.10 7.75 19.61
CA GLY A 21 7.68 7.13 18.36
C GLY A 21 8.02 8.00 17.16
N ARG A 22 7.81 9.31 17.28
CA ARG A 22 8.14 10.28 16.25
C ARG A 22 9.65 10.35 15.97
N ASP A 23 10.48 10.44 17.00
CA ASP A 23 11.94 10.47 16.87
C ASP A 23 12.45 9.16 16.26
N ALA A 24 11.85 8.02 16.64
CA ALA A 24 12.16 6.72 16.07
C ALA A 24 11.77 6.62 14.57
N ILE A 25 10.62 7.16 14.18
CA ILE A 25 10.20 7.26 12.77
C ILE A 25 11.22 8.04 11.96
N LEU A 26 11.65 9.21 12.44
CA LEU A 26 12.64 10.02 11.73
C LEU A 26 14.02 9.34 11.70
N ALA A 27 14.47 8.76 12.80
CA ALA A 27 15.74 8.04 12.85
C ALA A 27 15.76 6.82 11.91
N PHE A 28 14.65 6.08 11.82
CA PHE A 28 14.52 4.97 10.87
C PHE A 28 14.57 5.45 9.41
N ALA A 29 13.96 6.60 9.14
CA ALA A 29 13.86 7.17 7.80
C ALA A 29 15.11 7.93 7.34
N ASP A 30 15.99 8.30 8.26
CA ASP A 30 17.27 8.97 7.99
C ASP A 30 18.34 7.93 7.62
N SER A 31 18.12 7.23 6.50
CA SER A 31 19.06 6.25 5.97
C SER A 31 19.16 6.31 4.45
N GLU A 32 20.29 5.86 3.89
CA GLU A 32 20.52 5.84 2.43
C GLU A 32 19.48 4.98 1.69
N GLN A 33 18.92 3.97 2.34
CA GLN A 33 17.83 3.16 1.80
C GLN A 33 16.51 3.93 1.70
N CYS A 34 16.33 4.97 2.51
CA CYS A 34 15.08 5.68 2.68
C CYS A 34 15.01 7.04 1.97
N ILE A 35 16.18 7.65 1.73
CA ILE A 35 16.32 8.92 1.02
C ILE A 35 16.09 8.71 -0.49
N ASP A 36 15.52 9.71 -1.14
CA ASP A 36 15.23 9.72 -2.57
C ASP A 36 16.49 9.48 -3.42
N ASN A 37 16.30 8.88 -4.59
CA ASN A 37 17.36 8.66 -5.58
C ASN A 37 16.89 9.09 -6.98
N GLY A 38 17.81 9.15 -7.94
CA GLY A 38 17.50 9.52 -9.32
C GLY A 38 16.87 8.41 -10.16
N ASN A 39 16.43 7.30 -9.54
CA ASN A 39 15.97 6.12 -10.26
C ASN A 39 14.46 6.06 -10.29
N ARG A 40 13.87 5.83 -11.48
CA ARG A 40 12.42 5.70 -11.67
C ARG A 40 11.85 4.44 -11.00
N TYR A 41 12.66 3.39 -10.93
CA TYR A 41 12.35 2.12 -10.28
C TYR A 41 13.30 1.91 -9.11
N GLU A 42 12.91 1.07 -8.16
CA GLU A 42 13.81 0.70 -7.07
C GLU A 42 14.80 -0.37 -7.55
N GLU A 43 16.00 0.08 -7.86
CA GLU A 43 17.09 -0.78 -8.31
C GLU A 43 17.91 -1.35 -7.15
N GLN A 44 17.86 -0.73 -5.96
CA GLN A 44 18.51 -1.24 -4.77
C GLN A 44 17.55 -2.16 -4.03
N PHE A 45 17.91 -3.43 -3.88
CA PHE A 45 17.01 -4.44 -3.29
C PHE A 45 16.48 -4.06 -1.91
N TYR A 46 17.27 -3.37 -1.08
CA TYR A 46 16.88 -2.90 0.26
C TYR A 46 16.42 -1.44 0.30
N GLY A 47 16.33 -0.77 -0.86
CA GLY A 47 15.84 0.60 -0.98
C GLY A 47 14.33 0.70 -0.84
N ARG A 48 13.85 1.69 -0.09
CA ARG A 48 12.44 2.07 0.07
C ARG A 48 12.36 3.59 0.24
N ARG A 49 12.13 4.31 -0.86
CA ARG A 49 12.11 5.78 -0.85
C ARG A 49 10.89 6.32 -0.09
N ILE A 50 11.11 6.96 1.05
CA ILE A 50 10.04 7.44 1.95
C ILE A 50 10.03 8.95 2.17
N ARG A 51 10.86 9.71 1.44
CA ARG A 51 10.90 11.18 1.47
C ARG A 51 11.05 11.76 2.89
N PRO A 52 12.13 11.40 3.63
CA PRO A 52 12.32 11.87 5.02
C PRO A 52 12.31 13.40 5.16
N HIS A 53 12.71 14.12 4.10
CA HIS A 53 12.70 15.57 4.04
C HIS A 53 11.29 16.19 4.12
N VAL A 54 10.24 15.45 3.76
CA VAL A 54 8.83 15.86 3.96
C VAL A 54 8.22 15.19 5.19
N LEU A 55 8.54 13.92 5.44
CA LEU A 55 8.05 13.13 6.58
C LEU A 55 8.20 13.88 7.91
N LYS A 56 9.30 14.62 8.08
CA LYS A 56 9.58 15.42 9.28
C LYS A 56 8.59 16.54 9.58
N TYR A 57 7.70 16.89 8.66
CA TYR A 57 6.68 17.93 8.86
C TYR A 57 5.29 17.36 9.18
N ILE A 58 5.11 16.04 9.16
CA ILE A 58 3.82 15.41 9.47
C ILE A 58 3.57 15.42 10.98
N ASP A 59 2.34 15.77 11.36
CA ASP A 59 1.85 15.64 12.72
C ASP A 59 1.21 14.26 12.94
N PHE A 60 1.99 13.33 13.51
CA PHE A 60 1.49 11.99 13.87
C PHE A 60 0.64 11.97 15.15
N SER A 61 0.46 13.12 15.84
CA SER A 61 -0.34 13.20 17.07
C SER A 61 -1.83 13.24 16.84
N SER A 62 -2.24 13.54 15.61
CA SER A 62 -3.62 13.65 15.18
C SER A 62 -3.95 12.46 14.27
N PRO A 63 -4.56 11.36 14.78
CA PRO A 63 -4.91 10.21 13.95
C PRO A 63 -5.81 10.61 12.77
N LEU A 64 -5.65 9.88 11.68
CA LEU A 64 -6.43 10.08 10.48
C LEU A 64 -7.89 9.68 10.70
N THR A 65 -8.77 10.22 9.86
CA THR A 65 -10.19 9.90 9.73
C THR A 65 -10.43 9.28 8.35
N ARG A 66 -11.65 8.80 8.09
CA ARG A 66 -12.01 8.27 6.78
C ARG A 66 -11.76 9.25 5.63
N ASP A 67 -12.02 10.54 5.84
CA ASP A 67 -11.92 11.57 4.79
C ASP A 67 -10.47 11.90 4.39
N ASN A 68 -9.50 11.64 5.26
CA ASN A 68 -8.10 12.01 5.02
C ASN A 68 -7.14 10.81 4.92
N ILE A 69 -7.64 9.57 4.93
CA ILE A 69 -6.84 8.34 4.83
C ILE A 69 -6.11 8.18 3.49
N LEU A 70 -6.51 8.95 2.47
CA LEU A 70 -5.85 8.99 1.15
C LEU A 70 -4.94 10.20 0.94
N THR A 71 -4.78 11.08 1.94
CA THR A 71 -3.87 12.25 1.87
C THR A 71 -2.41 11.83 1.74
N TYR A 72 -1.55 12.78 1.36
CA TYR A 72 -0.10 12.59 1.33
C TYR A 72 0.45 12.17 2.70
N SER A 73 -0.11 12.72 3.78
CA SER A 73 0.30 12.37 5.14
C SER A 73 0.09 10.88 5.45
N ALA A 74 -1.05 10.33 5.04
CA ALA A 74 -1.36 8.91 5.11
C ALA A 74 -0.44 8.09 4.21
N PHE A 75 -0.17 8.56 3.00
CA PHE A 75 0.70 7.85 2.06
C PHE A 75 2.15 7.73 2.56
N ALA A 76 2.71 8.82 3.08
CA ALA A 76 4.04 8.83 3.68
C ALA A 76 4.11 7.93 4.93
N ALA A 77 3.06 7.94 5.76
CA ALA A 77 2.94 7.04 6.92
C ALA A 77 2.85 5.57 6.48
N ASN A 78 2.08 5.25 5.43
CA ASN A 78 1.93 3.90 4.90
C ASN A 78 3.24 3.35 4.32
N ARG A 79 3.96 4.14 3.52
CA ARG A 79 5.30 3.78 3.03
C ARG A 79 6.25 3.47 4.20
N THR A 80 6.27 4.34 5.21
CA THR A 80 7.14 4.17 6.38
C THR A 80 6.77 2.94 7.20
N LEU A 81 5.48 2.75 7.50
CA LEU A 81 5.00 1.60 8.27
C LEU A 81 5.28 0.29 7.55
N PHE A 82 5.07 0.24 6.24
CA PHE A 82 5.34 -0.94 5.43
C PHE A 82 6.81 -1.33 5.52
N THR A 83 7.73 -0.38 5.30
CA THR A 83 9.17 -0.62 5.42
C THR A 83 9.59 -1.03 6.84
N MET A 84 8.96 -0.46 7.88
CA MET A 84 9.23 -0.87 9.26
C MET A 84 8.76 -2.30 9.55
N ASN A 85 7.65 -2.74 8.97
CA ASN A 85 7.13 -4.10 9.13
C ASN A 85 8.01 -5.14 8.44
N GLU A 86 8.65 -4.80 7.31
CA GLU A 86 9.60 -5.66 6.60
C GLU A 86 10.85 -6.03 7.43
N MET A 87 11.12 -5.33 8.53
CA MET A 87 12.21 -5.70 9.45
C MET A 87 12.01 -7.08 10.09
N ASP A 88 10.77 -7.59 10.12
CA ASP A 88 10.46 -8.93 10.60
C ASP A 88 10.61 -10.01 9.51
N PHE A 89 10.80 -9.62 8.24
CA PHE A 89 10.78 -10.52 7.09
C PHE A 89 12.19 -10.73 6.54
N LEU A 90 12.57 -11.99 6.32
CA LEU A 90 13.81 -12.33 5.64
C LEU A 90 13.64 -12.19 4.13
N MET A 91 14.34 -11.24 3.53
CA MET A 91 14.39 -11.01 2.10
C MET A 91 15.83 -10.99 1.63
N LEU A 92 16.12 -11.83 0.64
CA LEU A 92 17.44 -11.95 0.04
C LEU A 92 17.31 -11.67 -1.47
N PRO A 93 18.15 -10.79 -2.04
CA PRO A 93 18.27 -10.67 -3.48
C PRO A 93 18.85 -11.95 -4.09
N GLU A 94 18.77 -12.05 -5.42
CA GLU A 94 19.56 -13.02 -6.19
C GLU A 94 21.05 -12.89 -5.87
N MET A 95 21.78 -14.01 -5.92
CA MET A 95 23.16 -14.09 -5.43
C MET A 95 24.11 -13.11 -6.13
N ASP A 96 23.89 -12.84 -7.41
CA ASP A 96 24.67 -11.87 -8.20
C ASP A 96 24.42 -10.41 -7.80
N LYS A 97 23.32 -10.14 -7.10
CA LYS A 97 22.92 -8.83 -6.56
C LYS A 97 23.09 -8.73 -5.04
N PHE A 98 23.57 -9.78 -4.37
CA PHE A 98 23.72 -9.81 -2.93
C PHE A 98 24.95 -9.02 -2.46
N ILE A 99 24.70 -7.93 -1.75
CA ILE A 99 25.73 -7.09 -1.15
C ILE A 99 25.62 -7.22 0.38
N TRP A 100 26.64 -7.83 1.00
CA TRP A 100 26.66 -8.09 2.44
C TRP A 100 26.53 -6.82 3.29
N GLU A 101 27.15 -5.73 2.86
CA GLU A 101 27.09 -4.45 3.58
C GLU A 101 25.66 -3.89 3.59
N ASP A 102 24.95 -3.93 2.45
CA ASP A 102 23.57 -3.44 2.37
C ASP A 102 22.62 -4.30 3.20
N TYR A 103 22.84 -5.63 3.19
CA TYR A 103 22.12 -6.57 4.05
C TYR A 103 22.30 -6.22 5.54
N GLN A 104 23.55 -5.99 6.00
CA GLN A 104 23.84 -5.64 7.39
C GLN A 104 23.30 -4.25 7.77
N LYS A 105 23.32 -3.29 6.84
CA LYS A 105 22.73 -1.96 7.07
C LYS A 105 21.20 -2.06 7.21
N PHE A 106 20.54 -2.83 6.35
CA PHE A 106 19.09 -3.01 6.39
C PHE A 106 18.66 -3.75 7.66
N TYR A 107 19.29 -4.88 7.99
CA TYR A 107 19.04 -5.66 9.20
C TYR A 107 19.95 -5.27 10.37
N SER A 108 20.01 -3.96 10.68
CA SER A 108 20.83 -3.43 11.78
C SER A 108 20.05 -3.28 13.09
N ASP A 109 20.76 -3.34 14.22
CA ASP A 109 20.19 -3.10 15.56
C ASP A 109 19.46 -1.77 15.65
N GLU A 110 20.03 -0.71 15.06
CA GLU A 110 19.44 0.62 15.05
C GLU A 110 18.09 0.62 14.34
N ARG A 111 18.01 0.10 13.11
CA ARG A 111 16.75 0.02 12.36
C ARG A 111 15.72 -0.86 13.04
N PHE A 112 16.15 -1.97 13.65
CA PHE A 112 15.26 -2.84 14.42
C PHE A 112 14.68 -2.14 15.65
N ILE A 113 15.49 -1.39 16.40
CA ILE A 113 15.03 -0.64 17.58
C ILE A 113 14.07 0.48 17.16
N THR A 114 14.44 1.26 16.15
CA THR A 114 13.63 2.39 15.71
C THR A 114 12.32 1.96 15.05
N SER A 115 12.31 0.84 14.30
CA SER A 115 11.06 0.30 13.74
C SER A 115 10.09 -0.13 14.85
N ASN A 116 10.57 -0.90 15.84
CA ASN A 116 9.71 -1.36 16.94
C ASN A 116 9.18 -0.21 17.81
N ALA A 117 9.94 0.87 17.98
CA ALA A 117 9.49 2.07 18.69
C ALA A 117 8.49 2.91 17.87
N GLY A 118 8.63 2.97 16.54
CA GLY A 118 7.81 3.79 15.64
C GLY A 118 6.48 3.16 15.22
N ILE A 119 6.44 1.84 15.00
CA ILE A 119 5.29 1.12 14.42
C ILE A 119 3.98 1.45 15.14
N ARG A 120 3.96 1.40 16.47
CA ARG A 120 2.72 1.61 17.23
C ARG A 120 2.13 3.01 17.05
N LEU A 121 2.97 4.02 16.87
CA LEU A 121 2.50 5.37 16.59
C LEU A 121 1.87 5.44 15.19
N LEU A 122 2.52 4.87 14.18
CA LEU A 122 2.00 4.82 12.81
C LEU A 122 0.71 4.00 12.71
N GLU A 123 0.64 2.84 13.38
CA GLU A 123 -0.58 2.02 13.45
C GLU A 123 -1.75 2.82 14.04
N LYS A 124 -1.52 3.52 15.15
CA LYS A 124 -2.55 4.38 15.75
C LYS A 124 -2.93 5.50 14.78
N TYR A 125 -1.96 6.14 14.14
CA TYR A 125 -2.20 7.23 13.21
C TYR A 125 -3.04 6.79 12.01
N LEU A 126 -2.73 5.63 11.42
CA LEU A 126 -3.37 5.11 10.21
C LEU A 126 -4.70 4.38 10.46
N PHE A 127 -4.84 3.65 11.57
CA PHE A 127 -5.96 2.71 11.74
C PHE A 127 -6.96 3.10 12.83
N SER A 128 -6.75 4.19 13.58
CA SER A 128 -7.70 4.59 14.64
C SER A 128 -9.07 4.98 14.10
N PHE A 129 -9.18 5.44 12.84
CA PHE A 129 -10.46 5.76 12.21
C PHE A 129 -11.42 4.55 12.16
N LEU A 130 -10.88 3.33 12.13
CA LEU A 130 -11.70 2.10 12.16
C LEU A 130 -12.55 1.99 13.44
N ASN A 131 -12.17 2.65 14.53
CA ASN A 131 -13.00 2.69 15.74
C ASN A 131 -14.31 3.47 15.54
N ASP A 132 -14.30 4.46 14.65
CA ASP A 132 -15.45 5.30 14.36
C ASP A 132 -16.29 4.72 13.21
N GLU A 133 -15.64 4.07 12.25
CA GLU A 133 -16.30 3.46 11.08
C GLU A 133 -16.96 2.10 11.38
N ILE A 134 -16.35 1.29 12.26
CA ILE A 134 -16.80 -0.09 12.50
C ILE A 134 -17.60 -0.17 13.80
N ILE A 135 -18.93 -0.24 13.66
CA ILE A 135 -19.87 -0.35 14.78
C ILE A 135 -20.34 -1.80 14.92
N ILE A 136 -19.89 -2.46 15.99
CA ILE A 136 -20.27 -3.84 16.29
C ILE A 136 -21.43 -3.87 17.27
N THR A 137 -22.53 -4.47 16.84
CA THR A 137 -23.73 -4.67 17.67
C THR A 137 -23.45 -5.66 18.82
N GLU A 138 -24.30 -5.65 19.84
CA GLU A 138 -24.17 -6.57 20.97
C GLU A 138 -24.70 -7.98 20.65
N ASN A 139 -24.34 -8.94 21.51
CA ASN A 139 -24.87 -10.32 21.51
C ASN A 139 -24.50 -11.14 20.26
N TRP A 140 -23.24 -11.03 19.81
CA TRP A 140 -22.67 -11.98 18.85
C TRP A 140 -22.41 -13.32 19.50
N ASN A 141 -22.80 -14.39 18.81
CA ASN A 141 -22.55 -15.77 19.18
C ASN A 141 -22.22 -16.57 17.91
N LYS A 142 -21.91 -17.86 18.08
CA LYS A 142 -21.50 -18.72 16.98
C LYS A 142 -22.55 -18.81 15.87
N GLU A 143 -23.83 -18.91 16.22
CA GLU A 143 -24.93 -19.01 15.27
C GLU A 143 -25.05 -17.76 14.41
N ARG A 144 -24.98 -16.58 15.03
CA ARG A 144 -25.04 -15.29 14.32
C ARG A 144 -23.81 -15.05 13.46
N VAL A 145 -22.62 -15.36 13.96
CA VAL A 145 -21.38 -15.27 13.16
C VAL A 145 -21.49 -16.19 11.95
N LYS A 146 -21.97 -17.43 12.13
CA LYS A 146 -22.18 -18.38 11.05
C LYS A 146 -23.15 -17.85 9.99
N GLU A 147 -24.31 -17.35 10.43
CA GLU A 147 -25.33 -16.79 9.52
C GLU A 147 -24.76 -15.63 8.70
N TYR A 148 -24.06 -14.70 9.37
CA TYR A 148 -23.44 -13.55 8.73
C TYR A 148 -22.38 -13.95 7.70
N PHE A 149 -21.45 -14.81 8.11
CA PHE A 149 -20.35 -15.27 7.27
C PHE A 149 -20.84 -16.08 6.07
N PHE A 150 -21.85 -16.94 6.25
CA PHE A 150 -22.39 -17.73 5.15
C PHE A 150 -23.24 -16.90 4.19
N SER A 151 -23.93 -15.86 4.68
CA SER A 151 -24.59 -14.87 3.80
C SER A 151 -23.57 -14.18 2.91
N PHE A 152 -22.44 -13.72 3.49
CA PHE A 152 -21.35 -13.13 2.72
C PHE A 152 -20.76 -14.09 1.70
N ALA A 153 -20.50 -15.35 2.07
CA ALA A 153 -19.99 -16.36 1.15
C ALA A 153 -20.95 -16.61 -0.02
N ASP A 154 -22.25 -16.71 0.24
CA ASP A 154 -23.28 -16.88 -0.78
C ASP A 154 -23.37 -15.67 -1.73
N GLU A 155 -23.16 -14.46 -1.22
CA GLU A 155 -23.10 -13.23 -2.03
C GLU A 155 -21.82 -13.18 -2.88
N SER A 156 -20.67 -13.50 -2.28
CA SER A 156 -19.36 -13.59 -2.96
C SER A 156 -19.42 -14.55 -4.15
N LEU A 157 -20.07 -15.72 -4.01
CA LEU A 157 -20.20 -16.70 -5.09
C LEU A 157 -21.09 -16.22 -6.26
N LYS A 158 -22.01 -15.30 -6.00
CA LYS A 158 -22.89 -14.72 -7.03
C LYS A 158 -22.25 -13.54 -7.74
N CYS A 159 -21.15 -13.00 -7.21
CA CYS A 159 -20.44 -11.89 -7.81
C CYS A 159 -19.87 -12.29 -9.19
N SER A 160 -20.12 -11.46 -10.20
CA SER A 160 -19.69 -11.70 -11.58
C SER A 160 -18.76 -10.61 -12.13
N SER A 161 -18.55 -9.53 -11.37
CA SER A 161 -17.68 -8.41 -11.74
C SER A 161 -17.09 -7.76 -10.51
N LEU A 162 -15.86 -7.28 -10.60
CA LEU A 162 -15.22 -6.45 -9.59
C LEU A 162 -14.93 -5.06 -10.14
N PRO A 163 -15.04 -4.01 -9.32
CA PRO A 163 -14.67 -2.65 -9.71
C PRO A 163 -13.26 -2.54 -10.34
N SER A 164 -12.24 -3.18 -9.75
CA SER A 164 -10.89 -3.22 -10.32
C SER A 164 -10.80 -3.97 -11.66
N ALA A 165 -11.54 -5.07 -11.81
CA ALA A 165 -11.62 -5.81 -13.08
C ALA A 165 -12.33 -4.99 -14.17
N ASN A 166 -13.38 -4.25 -13.81
CA ASN A 166 -14.05 -3.33 -14.71
C ASN A 166 -13.11 -2.21 -15.15
N ALA A 167 -12.35 -1.61 -14.23
CA ALA A 167 -11.36 -0.59 -14.56
C ALA A 167 -10.32 -1.10 -15.56
N ILE A 168 -9.86 -2.35 -15.44
CA ILE A 168 -8.99 -2.99 -16.45
C ILE A 168 -9.68 -3.05 -17.81
N LEU A 169 -10.91 -3.57 -17.86
CA LEU A 169 -11.63 -3.83 -19.11
C LEU A 169 -12.07 -2.56 -19.84
N THR A 170 -12.36 -1.48 -19.11
CA THR A 170 -12.87 -0.22 -19.68
C THR A 170 -11.79 0.86 -19.85
N SER A 171 -10.57 0.62 -19.38
CA SER A 171 -9.48 1.60 -19.48
C SER A 171 -9.13 1.92 -20.93
N THR A 172 -8.60 3.14 -21.17
CA THR A 172 -8.08 3.53 -22.48
C THR A 172 -6.80 2.78 -22.86
N ASP A 173 -6.11 2.20 -21.88
CA ASP A 173 -4.96 1.32 -22.05
C ASP A 173 -5.05 0.08 -21.13
N PRO A 174 -5.87 -0.94 -21.50
CA PRO A 174 -6.11 -2.13 -20.67
C PRO A 174 -4.84 -2.94 -20.37
N ILE A 175 -3.85 -2.91 -21.26
CA ILE A 175 -2.58 -3.64 -21.09
C ILE A 175 -1.80 -3.03 -19.93
N THR A 176 -1.60 -1.72 -19.94
CA THR A 176 -0.87 -1.05 -18.86
C THR A 176 -1.66 -1.07 -17.56
N THR A 177 -2.98 -0.87 -17.61
CA THR A 177 -3.86 -0.95 -16.42
C THR A 177 -3.85 -2.34 -15.78
N SER A 178 -3.77 -3.41 -16.59
CA SER A 178 -3.59 -4.78 -16.08
C SER A 178 -2.25 -4.93 -15.34
N LYS A 179 -1.18 -4.34 -15.87
CA LYS A 179 0.13 -4.35 -15.20
C LYS A 179 0.11 -3.50 -13.92
N ASP A 180 -0.57 -2.34 -13.91
CA ASP A 180 -0.76 -1.53 -12.70
C ASP A 180 -1.42 -2.36 -11.59
N TRP A 181 -2.47 -3.11 -11.92
CA TRP A 181 -3.15 -3.99 -10.98
C TRP A 181 -2.22 -5.06 -10.40
N LEU A 182 -1.45 -5.73 -11.26
CA LEU A 182 -0.44 -6.71 -10.82
C LEU A 182 0.63 -6.06 -9.93
N ILE A 183 1.05 -4.83 -10.23
CA ILE A 183 1.99 -4.10 -9.37
C ILE A 183 1.39 -3.86 -7.98
N GLN A 184 0.10 -3.51 -7.87
CA GLN A 184 -0.54 -3.28 -6.59
C GLN A 184 -0.61 -4.55 -5.73
N LEU A 185 -0.92 -5.69 -6.34
CA LEU A 185 -0.97 -6.99 -5.66
C LEU A 185 0.42 -7.45 -5.16
N ALA A 186 1.50 -6.97 -5.78
CA ALA A 186 2.88 -7.33 -5.40
C ALA A 186 3.30 -6.88 -3.99
N THR A 187 2.57 -5.97 -3.35
CA THR A 187 2.82 -5.58 -1.95
C THR A 187 2.55 -6.72 -0.96
N ASP A 188 1.75 -7.70 -1.39
CA ASP A 188 1.39 -8.87 -0.59
C ASP A 188 1.91 -10.15 -1.26
N PHE A 189 1.58 -10.38 -2.53
CA PHE A 189 1.73 -11.70 -3.16
C PHE A 189 3.20 -12.11 -3.42
N LEU A 190 4.15 -11.17 -3.46
CA LEU A 190 5.57 -11.53 -3.56
C LEU A 190 6.19 -11.97 -2.23
N ILE A 191 5.51 -11.71 -1.12
CA ILE A 191 5.90 -12.06 0.26
C ILE A 191 4.74 -12.78 0.98
N GLU A 192 3.88 -13.44 0.22
CA GLU A 192 2.61 -13.98 0.66
C GLU A 192 2.73 -14.84 1.90
N SER A 193 1.73 -14.74 2.77
CA SER A 193 1.69 -15.40 4.07
C SER A 193 2.77 -14.99 5.09
N SER A 194 3.68 -14.06 4.76
CA SER A 194 4.66 -13.56 5.74
C SER A 194 4.01 -12.91 6.96
N PRO A 195 2.96 -12.07 6.85
CA PRO A 195 2.24 -11.58 8.02
C PRO A 195 1.59 -12.72 8.83
N MET A 196 0.93 -13.66 8.15
CA MET A 196 0.27 -14.83 8.77
C MET A 196 1.26 -15.70 9.55
N ALA A 197 2.48 -15.88 9.01
CA ALA A 197 3.53 -16.72 9.58
C ALA A 197 3.97 -16.27 10.99
N ARG A 198 3.69 -15.01 11.40
CA ARG A 198 3.91 -14.55 12.78
C ARG A 198 3.17 -15.40 13.82
N TYR A 199 2.07 -16.03 13.43
CA TYR A 199 1.28 -16.92 14.28
C TYR A 199 1.71 -18.39 14.23
N ALA A 200 2.68 -18.78 13.38
CA ALA A 200 3.26 -20.12 13.37
C ALA A 200 3.99 -20.43 14.69
N SER A 201 4.46 -19.39 15.39
CA SER A 201 5.10 -19.51 16.70
C SER A 201 4.11 -19.28 17.85
N GLY A 202 4.34 -19.94 18.99
CA GLY A 202 3.54 -19.78 20.21
C GLY A 202 2.85 -21.06 20.69
N SER A 203 1.94 -20.93 21.66
CA SER A 203 1.19 -22.06 22.25
C SER A 203 -0.25 -21.63 22.56
N TYR A 204 -1.20 -21.98 21.69
CA TYR A 204 -2.60 -21.55 21.83
C TYR A 204 -3.64 -22.63 21.46
N GLY A 205 -3.20 -23.90 21.33
CA GLY A 205 -4.06 -25.07 21.16
C GLY A 205 -4.34 -25.44 19.70
N GLU A 206 -5.44 -26.14 19.46
CA GLU A 206 -5.79 -26.69 18.12
C GLU A 206 -5.92 -25.63 17.03
N ILE A 207 -6.35 -24.42 17.40
CA ILE A 207 -6.43 -23.26 16.50
C ILE A 207 -5.05 -22.98 15.87
N ALA A 208 -3.95 -23.19 16.62
CA ALA A 208 -2.59 -23.03 16.08
C ALA A 208 -2.28 -24.02 14.98
N SER A 209 -2.66 -25.28 15.16
CA SER A 209 -2.46 -26.31 14.15
C SER A 209 -3.36 -26.10 12.94
N SER A 210 -4.59 -25.61 13.13
CA SER A 210 -5.48 -25.24 12.01
C SER A 210 -4.88 -24.10 11.18
N LEU A 211 -4.39 -23.04 11.83
CA LEU A 211 -3.77 -21.93 11.12
C LEU A 211 -2.48 -22.35 10.41
N PHE A 212 -1.70 -23.23 11.03
CA PHE A 212 -0.47 -23.73 10.42
C PHE A 212 -0.72 -24.56 9.16
N LYS A 213 -1.88 -25.24 9.03
CA LYS A 213 -2.25 -25.92 7.78
C LYS A 213 -2.43 -24.93 6.62
N ILE A 214 -3.08 -23.80 6.88
CA ILE A 214 -3.25 -22.73 5.89
C ILE A 214 -1.87 -22.21 5.48
N ILE A 215 -1.01 -21.89 6.45
CA ILE A 215 0.37 -21.46 6.17
C ILE A 215 1.14 -22.48 5.31
N ILE A 216 1.00 -23.79 5.59
CA ILE A 216 1.66 -24.84 4.79
C ILE A 216 1.20 -24.82 3.34
N ASP A 217 -0.10 -24.63 3.11
CA ASP A 217 -0.70 -24.59 1.78
C ASP A 217 -0.13 -23.41 0.96
N GLU A 218 -0.15 -22.22 1.56
CA GLU A 218 0.37 -20.97 0.99
C GLU A 218 1.87 -21.04 0.63
N LEU A 219 2.63 -21.78 1.44
CA LEU A 219 4.06 -22.05 1.21
C LEU A 219 4.29 -23.24 0.24
N GLY A 220 3.26 -23.69 -0.46
CA GLY A 220 3.32 -24.74 -1.48
C GLY A 220 3.70 -26.11 -0.92
N TYR A 221 3.32 -26.43 0.33
CA TYR A 221 3.76 -27.63 1.06
C TYR A 221 5.29 -27.78 1.14
N GLY A 222 6.04 -26.68 1.08
CA GLY A 222 7.50 -26.68 1.07
C GLY A 222 8.12 -27.00 -0.29
N ASP A 223 7.31 -27.18 -1.34
CA ASP A 223 7.78 -27.24 -2.72
C ASP A 223 7.89 -25.82 -3.28
N PHE A 224 9.13 -25.35 -3.46
CA PHE A 224 9.40 -23.99 -3.94
C PHE A 224 8.69 -23.67 -5.26
N SER A 225 8.47 -24.66 -6.14
CA SER A 225 7.79 -24.47 -7.42
C SER A 225 6.28 -24.26 -7.30
N LYS A 226 5.71 -24.59 -6.14
CA LYS A 226 4.29 -24.43 -5.82
C LYS A 226 4.02 -23.33 -4.81
N HIS A 227 5.05 -22.81 -4.16
CA HIS A 227 4.91 -21.67 -3.26
C HIS A 227 4.19 -20.53 -4.00
N HIS A 228 3.14 -19.97 -3.41
CA HIS A 228 2.27 -19.02 -4.08
C HIS A 228 3.03 -17.76 -4.55
N ALA A 229 3.96 -17.23 -3.73
CA ALA A 229 4.90 -16.19 -4.17
C ALA A 229 5.72 -16.56 -5.43
N THR A 230 6.14 -17.82 -5.59
CA THR A 230 6.80 -18.28 -6.83
C THR A 230 5.84 -18.28 -8.01
N LEU A 231 4.61 -18.77 -7.83
CA LEU A 231 3.57 -18.72 -8.86
C LEU A 231 3.27 -17.28 -9.28
N TYR A 232 3.28 -16.34 -8.33
CA TYR A 232 3.07 -14.92 -8.60
C TYR A 232 4.25 -14.27 -9.33
N ARG A 233 5.50 -14.63 -8.99
CA ARG A 233 6.68 -14.23 -9.77
C ARG A 233 6.56 -14.67 -11.22
N ASP A 234 6.10 -15.90 -11.47
CA ASP A 234 5.86 -16.41 -12.82
C ASP A 234 4.75 -15.62 -13.55
N THR A 235 3.69 -15.21 -12.83
CA THR A 235 2.66 -14.30 -13.37
C THR A 235 3.27 -12.99 -13.83
N LEU A 236 4.05 -12.30 -12.98
CA LEU A 236 4.71 -11.04 -13.35
C LEU A 236 5.67 -11.21 -14.53
N ASN A 237 6.54 -12.23 -14.48
CA ASN A 237 7.53 -12.50 -15.53
C ASN A 237 6.87 -12.79 -16.89
N SER A 238 5.71 -13.48 -16.91
CA SER A 238 5.00 -13.81 -18.15
C SER A 238 4.51 -12.60 -18.95
N VAL A 239 4.40 -11.44 -18.31
CA VAL A 239 3.97 -10.17 -18.90
C VAL A 239 5.06 -9.11 -18.88
N ASN A 240 6.32 -9.56 -18.74
CA ASN A 240 7.54 -8.74 -18.71
C ASN A 240 7.59 -7.73 -17.55
N LEU A 241 6.96 -8.03 -16.42
CA LEU A 241 7.16 -7.28 -15.18
C LEU A 241 8.31 -7.91 -14.37
N ASN A 242 9.18 -7.07 -13.82
CA ASN A 242 10.17 -7.48 -12.83
C ASN A 242 9.48 -8.02 -11.57
N SER A 243 9.90 -9.20 -11.12
CA SER A 243 9.32 -9.90 -9.97
C SER A 243 10.15 -9.76 -8.67
N THR A 244 11.12 -8.85 -8.65
CA THR A 244 11.95 -8.52 -7.47
C THR A 244 11.20 -7.56 -6.54
N PRO A 245 10.96 -7.92 -5.26
CA PRO A 245 10.48 -6.97 -4.26
C PRO A 245 11.56 -5.92 -3.92
N HIS A 246 11.32 -4.61 -3.91
CA HIS A 246 10.12 -3.86 -4.33
C HIS A 246 10.44 -2.97 -5.54
N TYR A 247 10.77 -3.58 -6.69
CA TYR A 247 11.19 -2.86 -7.90
C TYR A 247 10.23 -1.72 -8.31
N TYR A 248 8.93 -1.89 -8.08
CA TYR A 248 7.88 -0.91 -8.37
C TYR A 248 7.48 -0.05 -7.17
N TRP A 249 8.35 0.14 -6.17
CA TRP A 249 8.07 0.91 -4.95
C TRP A 249 7.40 2.26 -5.19
N GLN A 250 7.85 2.99 -6.21
CA GLN A 250 7.28 4.29 -6.59
C GLN A 250 5.87 4.22 -7.17
N TYR A 251 5.37 3.04 -7.51
CA TYR A 251 4.06 2.85 -8.13
C TYR A 251 3.07 2.11 -7.23
N TYR A 252 3.47 1.76 -6.01
CA TYR A 252 2.53 1.31 -4.99
C TYR A 252 1.63 2.46 -4.54
N LEU A 253 0.33 2.23 -4.62
CA LEU A 253 -0.69 3.17 -4.19
C LEU A 253 -0.83 3.19 -2.68
N ASN A 254 -1.38 4.29 -2.18
CA ASN A 254 -1.62 4.46 -0.75
C ASN A 254 -2.58 3.39 -0.23
N GLY A 255 -3.68 3.14 -0.96
CA GLY A 255 -4.64 2.10 -0.62
C GLY A 255 -4.04 0.69 -0.55
N SER A 256 -3.16 0.33 -1.49
CA SER A 256 -2.50 -0.99 -1.49
C SER A 256 -1.55 -1.17 -0.31
N LEU A 257 -0.78 -0.13 0.02
CA LEU A 257 0.08 -0.14 1.21
C LEU A 257 -0.75 -0.15 2.50
N LEU A 258 -1.88 0.55 2.56
CA LEU A 258 -2.80 0.54 3.69
C LEU A 258 -3.33 -0.87 3.95
N LEU A 259 -3.76 -1.58 2.90
CA LEU A 259 -4.24 -2.96 3.00
C LEU A 259 -3.15 -3.91 3.49
N ALA A 260 -1.96 -3.86 2.90
CA ALA A 260 -0.85 -4.69 3.36
C ALA A 260 -0.43 -4.36 4.81
N ASN A 261 -0.46 -3.08 5.19
CA ASN A 261 -0.17 -2.65 6.56
C ASN A 261 -1.26 -3.09 7.56
N TYR A 262 -2.53 -3.18 7.16
CA TYR A 262 -3.59 -3.69 8.03
C TYR A 262 -3.31 -5.16 8.42
N TYR A 263 -2.96 -6.00 7.44
CA TYR A 263 -2.59 -7.40 7.72
C TYR A 263 -1.31 -7.50 8.55
N ASN A 264 -0.35 -6.60 8.36
CA ASN A 264 0.81 -6.52 9.24
C ASN A 264 0.44 -6.13 10.67
N MET A 265 -0.37 -5.09 10.86
CA MET A 265 -0.81 -4.63 12.18
C MET A 265 -1.56 -5.74 12.94
N VAL A 266 -2.57 -6.34 12.31
CA VAL A 266 -3.46 -7.34 12.95
C VAL A 266 -2.73 -8.65 13.27
N THR A 267 -1.62 -8.95 12.56
CA THR A 267 -0.79 -10.14 12.81
C THR A 267 0.38 -9.86 13.76
N LYS A 268 0.91 -8.63 13.78
CA LYS A 268 1.99 -8.22 14.69
C LYS A 268 1.47 -8.03 16.10
N ASP A 269 0.36 -7.30 16.26
CA ASP A 269 -0.28 -7.09 17.56
C ASP A 269 -1.13 -8.29 18.00
N LYS A 270 -0.58 -9.09 18.92
CA LYS A 270 -1.25 -10.30 19.43
C LYS A 270 -2.57 -10.03 20.15
N ARG A 271 -2.86 -8.77 20.54
CA ARG A 271 -4.17 -8.37 21.09
C ARG A 271 -5.28 -8.44 20.04
N GLN A 272 -4.92 -8.41 18.75
CA GLN A 272 -5.82 -8.41 17.60
C GLN A 272 -6.03 -9.82 17.00
N PHE A 273 -5.59 -10.88 17.69
CA PHE A 273 -5.64 -12.25 17.15
C PHE A 273 -7.02 -12.68 16.66
N PHE A 274 -8.09 -12.37 17.40
CA PHE A 274 -9.45 -12.69 16.98
C PHE A 274 -9.90 -11.86 15.77
N ARG A 275 -9.45 -10.61 15.65
CA ARG A 275 -9.69 -9.81 14.43
C ARG A 275 -9.03 -10.43 13.22
N TYR A 276 -7.81 -10.93 13.37
CA TYR A 276 -7.15 -11.65 12.28
C TYR A 276 -7.96 -12.86 11.80
N ILE A 277 -8.56 -13.64 12.71
CA ILE A 277 -9.44 -14.77 12.33
C ILE A 277 -10.62 -14.30 11.46
N GLY A 278 -11.21 -13.15 11.77
CA GLY A 278 -12.24 -12.54 10.92
C GLY A 278 -11.72 -12.05 9.58
N ALA A 279 -10.58 -11.37 9.59
CA ALA A 279 -9.95 -10.83 8.38
C ALA A 279 -9.54 -11.95 7.40
N ILE A 280 -8.95 -13.05 7.89
CA ILE A 280 -8.58 -14.17 7.03
C ILE A 280 -9.82 -14.90 6.48
N TYR A 281 -10.92 -15.00 7.25
CA TYR A 281 -12.18 -15.51 6.70
C TYR A 281 -12.66 -14.66 5.51
N GLN A 282 -12.64 -13.34 5.66
CA GLN A 282 -13.00 -12.41 4.59
C GLN A 282 -12.11 -12.60 3.35
N ALA A 283 -10.79 -12.67 3.52
CA ALA A 283 -9.84 -12.84 2.43
C ALA A 283 -10.08 -14.16 1.68
N GLU A 284 -10.04 -15.29 2.38
CA GLU A 284 -10.19 -16.63 1.78
C GLU A 284 -11.54 -16.80 1.06
N THR A 285 -12.61 -16.22 1.59
CA THR A 285 -13.95 -16.30 0.96
C THR A 285 -14.10 -15.38 -0.25
N SER A 286 -13.46 -14.22 -0.23
CA SER A 286 -13.50 -13.29 -1.37
C SER A 286 -12.53 -13.70 -2.48
N PHE A 287 -11.39 -14.32 -2.16
CA PHE A 287 -10.35 -14.70 -3.11
C PHE A 287 -10.83 -15.71 -4.15
N ILE A 288 -11.66 -16.68 -3.78
CA ILE A 288 -12.25 -17.68 -4.71
C ILE A 288 -12.83 -16.99 -5.96
N THR A 289 -13.76 -16.06 -5.73
CA THR A 289 -14.46 -15.37 -6.81
C THR A 289 -13.60 -14.26 -7.41
N SER A 290 -12.85 -13.53 -6.58
CA SER A 290 -12.04 -12.39 -7.03
C SER A 290 -10.90 -12.81 -7.95
N CYS A 291 -10.15 -13.86 -7.59
CA CYS A 291 -9.10 -14.42 -8.44
C CYS A 291 -9.67 -14.92 -9.78
N LYS A 292 -10.87 -15.50 -9.79
CA LYS A 292 -11.54 -15.93 -11.02
C LYS A 292 -11.88 -14.74 -11.92
N ILE A 293 -12.43 -13.67 -11.34
CA ILE A 293 -12.80 -12.45 -12.07
C ILE A 293 -11.55 -11.74 -12.60
N TRP A 294 -10.55 -11.49 -11.74
CA TRP A 294 -9.28 -10.88 -12.15
C TRP A 294 -8.58 -11.70 -13.21
N ARG A 295 -8.48 -13.02 -13.05
CA ARG A 295 -7.89 -13.90 -14.06
C ARG A 295 -8.54 -13.71 -15.43
N ASN A 296 -9.87 -13.65 -15.48
CA ASN A 296 -10.58 -13.50 -16.74
C ASN A 296 -10.31 -12.12 -17.37
N ALA A 297 -10.40 -11.05 -16.59
CA ALA A 297 -10.11 -9.68 -17.07
C ALA A 297 -8.65 -9.53 -17.52
N LEU A 298 -7.70 -10.04 -16.73
CA LEU A 298 -6.28 -10.03 -17.04
C LEU A 298 -5.97 -10.84 -18.30
N LYS A 299 -6.59 -12.00 -18.51
CA LYS A 299 -6.40 -12.78 -19.75
C LYS A 299 -6.94 -12.09 -20.99
N GLU A 300 -7.99 -11.29 -20.84
CA GLU A 300 -8.55 -10.51 -21.96
C GLU A 300 -7.56 -9.43 -22.42
N ALA A 301 -6.98 -8.69 -21.47
CA ALA A 301 -5.99 -7.65 -21.77
C ALA A 301 -4.57 -8.20 -22.04
N LEU A 302 -4.19 -9.31 -21.40
CA LEU A 302 -2.86 -9.94 -21.47
C LEU A 302 -2.99 -11.44 -21.83
N PRO A 303 -3.21 -11.80 -23.11
CA PRO A 303 -3.53 -13.18 -23.52
C PRO A 303 -2.50 -14.26 -23.12
N ASN A 304 -1.23 -13.87 -22.95
CA ASN A 304 -0.13 -14.77 -22.62
C ASN A 304 0.20 -14.82 -21.12
N ILE A 305 -0.59 -14.16 -20.25
CA ILE A 305 -0.34 -14.15 -18.81
C ILE A 305 -0.40 -15.57 -18.22
N ASN A 306 0.58 -15.88 -17.38
CA ASN A 306 0.57 -17.08 -16.56
C ASN A 306 -0.42 -16.90 -15.41
N VAL A 307 -1.49 -17.70 -15.43
CA VAL A 307 -2.60 -17.63 -14.47
C VAL A 307 -2.57 -18.69 -13.40
N LYS A 308 -1.46 -19.42 -13.22
CA LYS A 308 -1.36 -20.50 -12.23
C LYS A 308 -1.66 -20.00 -10.81
N TYR A 309 -1.09 -18.86 -10.42
CA TYR A 309 -1.36 -18.23 -9.13
C TYR A 309 -2.88 -18.06 -8.88
N PHE A 310 -3.58 -17.42 -9.82
CA PHE A 310 -5.02 -17.20 -9.68
C PHE A 310 -5.83 -18.51 -9.74
N ASN A 311 -5.39 -19.49 -10.53
CA ASN A 311 -6.07 -20.77 -10.64
C ASN A 311 -5.99 -21.60 -9.36
N GLU A 312 -4.88 -21.54 -8.64
CA GLU A 312 -4.70 -22.22 -7.35
C GLU A 312 -5.83 -21.79 -6.38
N HIS A 313 -5.98 -20.48 -6.23
CA HIS A 313 -7.03 -19.84 -5.42
C HIS A 313 -8.46 -19.97 -6.01
N CYS A 314 -8.62 -20.34 -7.29
CA CYS A 314 -9.95 -20.58 -7.87
C CYS A 314 -10.47 -22.00 -7.61
N HIS A 315 -9.57 -23.00 -7.55
CA HIS A 315 -9.91 -24.41 -7.62
C HIS A 315 -9.86 -25.12 -6.26
N ILE A 316 -9.13 -24.57 -5.29
CA ILE A 316 -8.85 -25.21 -4.00
C ILE A 316 -9.63 -24.55 -2.83
N ASP A 317 -10.04 -23.28 -2.97
CA ASP A 317 -10.47 -22.47 -1.81
C ASP A 317 -11.90 -22.68 -1.30
N ILE A 318 -12.74 -23.50 -1.95
CA ILE A 318 -14.00 -23.95 -1.32
C ILE A 318 -13.69 -24.67 0.01
N ASP A 319 -12.51 -25.30 0.09
CA ASP A 319 -12.03 -25.93 1.32
C ASP A 319 -11.45 -24.92 2.32
N HIS A 320 -10.79 -23.84 1.90
CA HIS A 320 -10.18 -22.86 2.81
C HIS A 320 -11.17 -22.02 3.60
N SER A 321 -12.20 -21.46 2.95
CA SER A 321 -13.25 -20.71 3.67
C SER A 321 -13.92 -21.57 4.73
N ARG A 322 -14.16 -22.84 4.40
CA ARG A 322 -14.70 -23.82 5.32
C ARG A 322 -13.68 -24.20 6.41
N MET A 323 -12.41 -24.39 6.07
CA MET A 323 -11.33 -24.68 7.01
C MET A 323 -11.09 -23.54 8.00
N VAL A 324 -11.18 -22.28 7.56
CA VAL A 324 -11.12 -21.12 8.45
C VAL A 324 -12.33 -21.13 9.38
N PHE A 325 -13.54 -21.36 8.86
CA PHE A 325 -14.72 -21.38 9.72
C PHE A 325 -14.67 -22.53 10.75
N GLU A 326 -14.46 -23.76 10.30
CA GLU A 326 -14.48 -24.97 11.13
C GLU A 326 -13.23 -25.08 12.02
N GLY A 327 -12.07 -24.61 11.55
CA GLY A 327 -10.78 -24.77 12.20
C GLY A 327 -10.32 -23.56 13.02
N LEU A 328 -10.81 -22.35 12.74
CA LEU A 328 -10.44 -21.12 13.44
C LEU A 328 -11.63 -20.42 14.09
N VAL A 329 -12.65 -20.02 13.32
CA VAL A 329 -13.78 -19.21 13.79
C VAL A 329 -14.58 -19.96 14.86
N SER A 330 -15.11 -21.12 14.51
CA SER A 330 -15.95 -21.93 15.40
C SER A 330 -15.20 -22.32 16.68
N PRO A 331 -13.98 -22.91 16.63
CA PRO A 331 -13.24 -23.27 17.84
C PRO A 331 -12.86 -22.06 18.71
N ALA A 332 -12.57 -20.90 18.11
CA ALA A 332 -12.32 -19.68 18.87
C ALA A 332 -13.56 -19.24 19.65
N ILE A 333 -14.74 -19.24 19.03
CA ILE A 333 -15.99 -18.86 19.70
C ILE A 333 -16.40 -19.91 20.74
N ASP A 334 -16.26 -21.20 20.44
CA ASP A 334 -16.57 -22.28 21.38
C ASP A 334 -15.72 -22.17 22.66
N LYS A 335 -14.45 -21.77 22.52
CA LYS A 335 -13.50 -21.67 23.64
C LYS A 335 -13.54 -20.34 24.39
N TYR A 336 -13.66 -19.22 23.67
CA TYR A 336 -13.52 -17.87 24.22
C TYR A 336 -14.83 -17.06 24.23
N GLY A 337 -15.93 -17.67 23.75
CA GLY A 337 -17.27 -17.15 23.83
C GLY A 337 -17.47 -15.85 23.05
N GLN A 338 -18.33 -14.99 23.62
CA GLN A 338 -18.78 -13.75 22.99
C GLN A 338 -17.64 -12.79 22.62
N ILE A 339 -16.55 -12.76 23.41
CA ILE A 339 -15.40 -11.86 23.13
C ILE A 339 -14.78 -12.22 21.77
N ALA A 340 -14.55 -13.51 21.51
CA ALA A 340 -14.03 -13.94 20.22
C ALA A 340 -15.03 -13.66 19.10
N ALA A 341 -16.32 -13.93 19.30
CA ALA A 341 -17.34 -13.65 18.29
C ALA A 341 -17.36 -12.16 17.88
N THR A 342 -17.35 -11.25 18.85
CA THR A 342 -17.33 -9.80 18.62
C THR A 342 -16.07 -9.34 17.87
N GLU A 343 -14.88 -9.75 18.32
CA GLU A 343 -13.62 -9.34 17.67
C GLU A 343 -13.44 -9.99 16.30
N ILE A 344 -13.94 -11.21 16.07
CA ILE A 344 -13.95 -11.85 14.76
C ILE A 344 -14.80 -11.04 13.77
N ILE A 345 -16.03 -10.65 14.14
CA ILE A 345 -16.83 -9.80 13.26
C ILE A 345 -16.14 -8.47 13.02
N ARG A 346 -15.54 -7.88 14.06
CA ARG A 346 -14.81 -6.63 13.91
C ARG A 346 -13.68 -6.72 12.89
N GLY A 347 -12.83 -7.75 12.97
CA GLY A 347 -11.74 -7.92 12.01
C GLY A 347 -12.20 -8.24 10.59
N PHE A 348 -13.34 -8.92 10.45
CA PHE A 348 -14.01 -9.13 9.16
C PHE A 348 -14.45 -7.80 8.54
N GLU A 349 -15.16 -6.95 9.29
CA GLU A 349 -15.62 -5.63 8.83
C GLU A 349 -14.45 -4.67 8.53
N GLU A 350 -13.42 -4.67 9.38
CA GLU A 350 -12.19 -3.90 9.16
C GLU A 350 -11.51 -4.33 7.84
N ALA A 351 -11.44 -5.63 7.55
CA ALA A 351 -10.87 -6.16 6.31
C ALA A 351 -11.70 -5.78 5.07
N CYS A 352 -13.03 -5.87 5.14
CA CYS A 352 -13.94 -5.42 4.08
C CYS A 352 -13.72 -3.93 3.76
N LEU A 353 -13.70 -3.08 4.79
CA LEU A 353 -13.59 -1.63 4.61
C LEU A 353 -12.24 -1.22 4.01
N ILE A 354 -11.14 -1.80 4.51
CA ILE A 354 -9.80 -1.48 4.01
C ILE A 354 -9.60 -2.00 2.58
N SER A 355 -10.17 -3.16 2.24
CA SER A 355 -10.15 -3.69 0.88
C SER A 355 -10.89 -2.78 -0.10
N ASP A 356 -12.06 -2.27 0.29
CA ASP A 356 -12.79 -1.29 -0.51
C ASP A 356 -11.98 0.00 -0.71
N ILE A 357 -11.35 0.56 0.34
CA ILE A 357 -10.46 1.74 0.18
C ILE A 357 -9.37 1.48 -0.86
N SER A 358 -8.71 0.32 -0.75
CA SER A 358 -7.63 -0.05 -1.67
C SER A 358 -8.12 -0.15 -3.11
N GLU A 359 -9.28 -0.77 -3.33
CA GLU A 359 -9.87 -0.90 -4.65
C GLU A 359 -10.32 0.45 -5.24
N GLN A 360 -10.99 1.29 -4.44
CA GLN A 360 -11.39 2.64 -4.88
C GLN A 360 -10.17 3.51 -5.21
N ASP A 361 -9.09 3.45 -4.43
CA ASP A 361 -7.87 4.22 -4.71
C ASP A 361 -7.25 3.83 -6.06
N PHE A 362 -7.23 2.52 -6.37
CA PHE A 362 -6.80 2.01 -7.68
C PHE A 362 -7.67 2.55 -8.81
N ILE A 363 -9.00 2.43 -8.70
CA ILE A 363 -9.94 2.89 -9.74
C ILE A 363 -9.74 4.37 -10.03
N ARG A 364 -9.69 5.19 -8.98
CA ARG A 364 -9.46 6.64 -9.11
C ARG A 364 -8.11 6.95 -9.77
N GLN A 365 -7.08 6.13 -9.54
CA GLN A 365 -5.78 6.33 -10.17
C GLN A 365 -5.85 6.04 -11.67
N ILE A 366 -6.54 4.97 -12.06
CA ILE A 366 -6.75 4.62 -13.47
C ILE A 366 -7.60 5.68 -14.16
N GLU A 367 -8.70 6.12 -13.54
CA GLU A 367 -9.54 7.22 -14.07
C GLU A 367 -8.70 8.48 -14.32
N TRP A 368 -7.88 8.90 -13.36
CA TRP A 368 -7.02 10.08 -13.51
C TRP A 368 -5.97 9.88 -14.62
N LYS A 369 -5.33 8.71 -14.65
CA LYS A 369 -4.30 8.34 -15.64
C LYS A 369 -4.84 8.29 -17.07
N ASP A 370 -6.05 7.75 -17.26
CA ASP A 370 -6.74 7.71 -18.56
C ASP A 370 -7.16 9.11 -19.04
N ASN A 371 -7.44 10.03 -18.11
CA ASN A 371 -7.82 11.42 -18.40
C ASN A 371 -6.64 12.40 -18.48
N ALA A 372 -5.38 11.93 -18.54
CA ALA A 372 -4.20 12.79 -18.55
C ALA A 372 -4.24 13.88 -19.65
N GLU A 373 -4.68 13.54 -20.87
CA GLU A 373 -4.78 14.53 -21.96
C GLU A 373 -5.90 15.56 -21.71
N THR A 374 -7.03 15.11 -21.14
CA THR A 374 -8.10 16.02 -20.70
C THR A 374 -7.57 17.03 -19.69
N TYR A 375 -6.78 16.59 -18.72
CA TYR A 375 -6.16 17.47 -17.72
C TYR A 375 -5.10 18.41 -18.31
N LYS A 376 -4.39 17.99 -19.35
CA LYS A 376 -3.50 18.87 -20.12
C LYS A 376 -4.28 19.97 -20.86
N HIS A 377 -5.39 19.61 -21.52
CA HIS A 377 -6.24 20.61 -22.18
C HIS A 377 -6.93 21.55 -21.20
N LEU A 378 -7.30 21.05 -20.02
CA LEU A 378 -7.92 21.88 -18.99
C LEU A 378 -6.96 22.94 -18.43
N HIS A 379 -5.67 22.60 -18.29
CA HIS A 379 -4.63 23.58 -17.96
C HIS A 379 -4.70 24.80 -18.91
N ASP A 380 -4.74 24.57 -20.23
CA ASP A 380 -4.71 25.63 -21.24
C ASP A 380 -5.92 26.57 -21.12
N ARG A 381 -7.07 26.02 -20.70
CA ARG A 381 -8.31 26.78 -20.51
C ARG A 381 -8.26 27.69 -19.29
N ILE A 382 -7.62 27.27 -18.20
CA ILE A 382 -7.74 27.94 -16.90
C ILE A 382 -6.49 28.71 -16.46
N ILE A 383 -5.33 28.45 -17.06
CA ILE A 383 -4.03 28.99 -16.61
C ILE A 383 -4.00 30.52 -16.46
N ILE A 384 -4.67 31.25 -17.35
CA ILE A 384 -4.72 32.72 -17.28
C ILE A 384 -5.42 33.17 -15.99
N LYS A 385 -6.61 32.62 -15.70
CA LYS A 385 -7.36 32.92 -14.48
C LYS A 385 -6.58 32.52 -13.22
N VAL A 386 -5.94 31.36 -13.24
CA VAL A 386 -5.12 30.83 -12.13
C VAL A 386 -3.94 31.76 -11.84
N LYS A 387 -3.19 32.18 -12.87
CA LYS A 387 -2.09 33.15 -12.73
C LYS A 387 -2.55 34.48 -12.17
N GLU A 388 -3.67 35.01 -12.64
CA GLU A 388 -4.25 36.25 -12.11
C GLU A 388 -4.61 36.14 -10.62
N ALA A 389 -5.20 35.01 -10.21
CA ALA A 389 -5.55 34.77 -8.81
C ALA A 389 -4.30 34.64 -7.93
N ALA A 390 -3.28 33.92 -8.39
CA ALA A 390 -2.01 33.80 -7.68
C ALA A 390 -1.30 35.16 -7.54
N ASN A 391 -1.28 35.99 -8.59
CA ASN A 391 -0.72 37.34 -8.55
C ASN A 391 -1.46 38.27 -7.58
N LYS A 392 -2.75 38.02 -7.34
CA LYS A 392 -3.56 38.72 -6.33
C LYS A 392 -3.42 38.13 -4.92
N GLY A 393 -2.62 37.08 -4.74
CA GLY A 393 -2.44 36.38 -3.46
C GLY A 393 -3.66 35.58 -3.01
N ILE A 394 -4.58 35.24 -3.92
CA ILE A 394 -5.80 34.49 -3.60
C ILE A 394 -5.48 33.00 -3.40
N ILE A 395 -4.53 32.48 -4.18
CA ILE A 395 -4.06 31.10 -4.09
C ILE A 395 -2.53 31.06 -3.96
N PRO A 396 -1.97 30.03 -3.29
CA PRO A 396 -0.53 29.81 -3.25
C PRO A 396 0.06 29.49 -4.63
N CYS A 397 1.30 29.94 -4.86
CA CYS A 397 2.10 29.56 -6.02
C CYS A 397 3.55 29.33 -5.57
N VAL A 398 4.11 28.18 -5.93
CA VAL A 398 5.52 27.84 -5.72
C VAL A 398 6.23 27.90 -7.07
N LYS A 399 7.40 28.55 -7.11
CA LYS A 399 8.25 28.65 -8.30
C LYS A 399 9.46 27.78 -8.10
N ILE A 400 9.73 26.91 -9.07
CA ILE A 400 10.76 25.87 -8.95
C ILE A 400 11.64 25.92 -10.19
N THR A 401 12.95 25.76 -9.98
CA THR A 401 13.96 25.60 -11.02
C THR A 401 14.75 24.35 -10.69
N GLU A 402 14.68 23.35 -11.58
CA GLU A 402 15.34 22.05 -11.38
C GLU A 402 16.26 21.71 -12.56
N PRO A 403 17.43 21.08 -12.30
CA PRO A 403 18.38 20.71 -13.34
C PRO A 403 17.96 19.44 -14.10
N TYR A 404 18.64 19.17 -15.21
CA TYR A 404 18.52 17.93 -15.97
C TYR A 404 18.61 16.68 -15.07
N ASN A 405 17.73 15.70 -15.35
CA ASN A 405 17.63 14.45 -14.61
C ASN A 405 17.25 14.57 -13.13
N GLU A 406 16.84 15.75 -12.64
CA GLU A 406 16.18 15.83 -11.36
C GLU A 406 14.87 15.05 -11.41
N LEU A 407 14.75 14.03 -10.56
CA LEU A 407 13.58 13.18 -10.43
C LEU A 407 12.88 13.52 -9.12
N SER A 408 11.74 14.19 -9.22
CA SER A 408 10.79 14.19 -8.11
C SER A 408 10.13 12.82 -8.05
N ILE A 409 10.57 11.98 -7.12
CA ILE A 409 9.97 10.67 -6.89
C ILE A 409 8.48 10.80 -6.57
N THR A 410 7.75 9.71 -6.79
CA THR A 410 6.30 9.78 -6.77
C THR A 410 5.73 10.14 -5.39
N HIS A 411 4.71 10.99 -5.42
CA HIS A 411 3.98 11.48 -4.27
C HIS A 411 2.56 11.91 -4.68
N SER A 412 1.83 12.52 -3.76
CA SER A 412 0.51 13.08 -3.97
C SER A 412 0.39 14.40 -3.22
N HIS A 413 -0.69 15.14 -3.47
CA HIS A 413 -1.03 16.38 -2.76
C HIS A 413 -2.46 16.29 -2.22
N ASP A 414 -2.74 17.01 -1.12
CA ASP A 414 -4.03 16.97 -0.44
C ASP A 414 -5.09 17.89 -1.09
N SER A 415 -4.70 18.63 -2.14
CA SER A 415 -5.56 19.54 -2.90
C SER A 415 -5.20 19.44 -4.38
N ASN A 416 -6.15 19.78 -5.26
CA ASN A 416 -5.80 19.84 -6.67
C ASN A 416 -4.78 20.95 -6.90
N GLU A 417 -3.83 20.65 -7.76
CA GLU A 417 -2.80 21.58 -8.17
C GLU A 417 -2.81 21.74 -9.69
N LEU A 418 -2.22 22.83 -10.15
CA LEU A 418 -1.90 23.04 -11.56
C LEU A 418 -0.39 23.19 -11.67
N CYS A 419 0.24 22.36 -12.50
CA CYS A 419 1.63 22.51 -12.90
C CYS A 419 1.71 23.26 -14.21
N HIS A 420 2.59 24.26 -14.30
CA HIS A 420 2.82 25.07 -15.50
C HIS A 420 4.32 25.22 -15.78
N VAL A 421 4.78 24.76 -16.94
CA VAL A 421 6.17 24.88 -17.37
C VAL A 421 6.38 26.24 -18.05
N LYS A 422 7.25 27.08 -17.49
CA LYS A 422 7.60 28.39 -18.08
C LYS A 422 8.68 28.26 -19.15
N SER A 423 9.71 27.47 -18.86
CA SER A 423 10.86 27.21 -19.73
C SER A 423 11.41 25.81 -19.48
N GLY A 424 11.96 25.19 -20.52
CA GLY A 424 12.47 23.81 -20.46
C GLY A 424 11.43 22.76 -20.82
N THR A 425 11.73 21.52 -20.44
CA THR A 425 10.91 20.33 -20.72
C THR A 425 10.88 19.42 -19.49
N MET A 426 9.67 19.05 -19.08
CA MET A 426 9.39 18.11 -18.00
C MET A 426 8.66 16.89 -18.57
N GLU A 427 9.08 15.70 -18.15
CA GLU A 427 8.29 14.48 -18.26
C GLU A 427 7.49 14.32 -16.95
N PHE A 428 6.19 14.61 -17.00
CA PHE A 428 5.29 14.44 -15.86
C PHE A 428 4.83 12.98 -15.80
N LEU A 429 5.07 12.31 -14.68
CA LEU A 429 4.79 10.88 -14.50
C LEU A 429 3.36 10.70 -13.98
N ASN A 430 2.45 10.20 -14.82
CA ASN A 430 1.05 9.95 -14.48
C ASN A 430 0.83 8.57 -13.82
N GLY A 431 1.88 7.77 -13.69
CA GLY A 431 1.82 6.41 -13.14
C GLY A 431 2.78 5.48 -13.88
N PHE A 432 2.68 4.18 -13.61
CA PHE A 432 3.52 3.21 -14.28
C PHE A 432 3.28 3.22 -15.80
N GLU A 433 4.39 3.24 -16.56
CA GLU A 433 4.42 3.28 -18.04
C GLU A 433 3.58 4.39 -18.71
N LYS A 434 3.12 5.41 -17.96
CA LYS A 434 2.38 6.56 -18.50
C LYS A 434 2.99 7.87 -18.03
N SER A 435 3.42 8.69 -18.98
CA SER A 435 3.87 10.05 -18.72
C SER A 435 3.37 11.03 -19.78
N THR A 436 3.37 12.31 -19.42
CA THR A 436 2.98 13.43 -20.27
C THR A 436 4.18 14.35 -20.43
N ILE A 437 4.57 14.67 -21.67
CA ILE A 437 5.62 15.67 -21.92
C ILE A 437 5.01 17.06 -21.87
N LEU A 438 5.62 17.92 -21.05
CA LEU A 438 5.26 19.32 -20.87
C LEU A 438 6.45 20.21 -21.27
N ASN A 439 6.28 21.02 -22.29
CA ASN A 439 7.23 22.02 -22.76
C ASN A 439 6.85 23.41 -22.25
N ALA A 440 7.70 24.40 -22.54
CA ALA A 440 7.43 25.81 -22.25
C ALA A 440 6.02 26.24 -22.73
N GLY A 441 5.23 26.78 -21.80
CA GLY A 441 3.86 27.21 -22.02
C GLY A 441 2.80 26.14 -21.70
N GLU A 442 3.18 24.87 -21.65
CA GLU A 442 2.28 23.76 -21.36
C GLU A 442 2.20 23.47 -19.85
N GLY A 443 1.25 22.63 -19.46
CA GLY A 443 1.05 22.23 -18.09
C GLY A 443 -0.03 21.18 -17.95
N ILE A 444 -0.35 20.80 -16.72
CA ILE A 444 -1.33 19.75 -16.42
C ILE A 444 -2.02 20.02 -15.07
N ILE A 445 -3.28 19.61 -14.95
CA ILE A 445 -3.99 19.54 -13.68
C ILE A 445 -3.59 18.26 -12.93
N ILE A 446 -3.21 18.43 -11.68
CA ILE A 446 -2.88 17.35 -10.75
C ILE A 446 -4.04 17.22 -9.78
N GLU A 447 -4.78 16.12 -9.87
CA GLU A 447 -5.90 15.87 -8.97
C GLU A 447 -5.39 15.43 -7.59
N HIS A 448 -6.08 15.89 -6.54
CA HIS A 448 -5.70 15.57 -5.17
C HIS A 448 -5.65 14.06 -4.93
N ASN A 449 -4.74 13.63 -4.07
CA ASN A 449 -4.50 12.24 -3.69
C ASN A 449 -4.09 11.31 -4.85
N ARG A 450 -3.84 11.81 -6.07
CA ARG A 450 -3.36 10.98 -7.18
C ARG A 450 -1.83 10.88 -7.17
N LEU A 451 -1.35 9.65 -7.32
CA LEU A 451 0.07 9.35 -7.34
C LEU A 451 0.69 9.86 -8.63
N HIS A 452 1.71 10.71 -8.53
CA HIS A 452 2.41 11.27 -9.68
C HIS A 452 3.85 11.64 -9.32
N GLY A 453 4.68 11.94 -10.32
CA GLY A 453 6.04 12.44 -10.15
C GLY A 453 6.47 13.29 -11.34
N ALA A 454 7.73 13.71 -11.38
CA ALA A 454 8.26 14.50 -12.49
C ALA A 454 9.74 14.22 -12.73
N LEU A 455 10.15 14.18 -13.99
CA LEU A 455 11.54 14.05 -14.40
C LEU A 455 11.91 15.18 -15.37
N ILE A 456 12.98 15.92 -15.05
CA ILE A 456 13.45 17.01 -15.91
C ILE A 456 14.24 16.48 -17.10
N LYS A 457 13.85 16.89 -18.32
CA LYS A 457 14.43 16.41 -19.59
C LYS A 457 15.28 17.44 -20.32
N SER A 458 15.18 18.72 -19.96
CA SER A 458 16.03 19.81 -20.44
C SER A 458 17.19 20.09 -19.48
N GLU A 459 18.17 20.91 -19.89
CA GLU A 459 19.31 21.31 -19.04
C GLU A 459 18.85 21.90 -17.70
N TYR A 460 17.82 22.75 -17.75
CA TYR A 460 17.06 23.26 -16.63
C TYR A 460 15.59 23.36 -17.03
N CYS A 461 14.70 23.26 -16.05
CA CYS A 461 13.26 23.50 -16.22
C CYS A 461 12.78 24.47 -15.14
N ASP A 462 12.16 25.57 -15.58
CA ASP A 462 11.49 26.52 -14.68
C ASP A 462 10.00 26.27 -14.76
N TYR A 463 9.36 25.97 -13.63
CA TYR A 463 7.94 25.69 -13.58
C TYR A 463 7.29 26.25 -12.31
N GLU A 464 5.97 26.32 -12.35
CA GLU A 464 5.14 26.88 -11.30
C GLU A 464 4.08 25.86 -10.89
N ILE A 465 3.93 25.64 -9.59
CA ILE A 465 2.88 24.82 -9.01
C ILE A 465 1.89 25.74 -8.30
N TYR A 466 0.62 25.64 -8.68
CA TYR A 466 -0.47 26.43 -8.12
C TYR A 466 -1.42 25.52 -7.34
N THR A 467 -1.67 25.82 -6.07
CA THR A 467 -2.67 25.09 -5.28
C THR A 467 -4.05 25.64 -5.59
N ILE A 468 -4.76 25.02 -6.53
CA ILE A 468 -6.02 25.54 -7.11
C ILE A 468 -7.27 25.08 -6.35
N GLY A 469 -7.18 24.05 -5.52
CA GLY A 469 -8.28 23.52 -4.73
C GLY A 469 -9.40 22.97 -5.63
N ASP A 470 -10.65 23.34 -5.37
CA ASP A 470 -11.79 22.89 -6.18
C ASP A 470 -11.68 23.37 -7.64
N LEU A 471 -11.57 22.41 -8.56
CA LEU A 471 -11.37 22.63 -9.99
C LEU A 471 -12.55 23.37 -10.64
N THR A 472 -13.77 23.17 -10.13
CA THR A 472 -15.00 23.76 -10.68
C THR A 472 -15.05 25.28 -10.55
N LYS A 473 -14.18 25.89 -9.72
CA LYS A 473 -14.07 27.34 -9.56
C LYS A 473 -13.38 28.04 -10.73
N TRP A 474 -12.72 27.28 -11.61
CA TRP A 474 -11.86 27.81 -12.65
C TRP A 474 -12.42 27.64 -14.07
N GLU A 475 -13.26 26.62 -14.26
CA GLU A 475 -14.06 26.41 -15.48
C GLU A 475 -15.01 27.58 -15.70
#